data_AF-A0A534SFT0-F1
#
_entry.id   AF-A0A534SFT0-F1
#
_cell.length_a   1.000
_cell.length_b   1.000
_cell.length_c   1.000
_cell.angle_alpha   90.00
_cell.angle_beta   90.00
_cell.angle_gamma   90.00
#
_symmetry.space_group_name_H-M   'P 1'
#
loop_
_entity.id
_entity.type
_entity.pdbx_description
1 polymer ?
#
loop_
_entity_poly.entity_id
_entity_poly.type
_entity_poly.pdbx_seq_one_letter_code
_entity_poly.pdbx_strand_id
1 'polypeptide(L)' 'MKQLCRIFSMFVACVFAPGYAPAQSAWQSEWEKTLEAAKKEGKVVVGISPSAELRKELESGFKAKFGFELELFPASSG' A
#
# COMPACT_ATOMS: atom_id res chain seq x y z
N MET A 1 41.46 22.44 21.38
CA MET A 1 41.34 22.64 19.92
C MET A 1 40.96 21.38 19.15
N LYS A 2 41.61 20.22 19.37
CA LYS A 2 41.30 18.95 18.68
C LYS A 2 39.87 18.40 18.94
N GLN A 3 39.34 18.59 20.16
CA GLN A 3 37.98 18.15 20.52
C GLN A 3 36.88 19.05 19.95
N LEU A 4 37.18 20.33 19.72
CA LEU A 4 36.22 21.31 19.17
C LEU A 4 35.98 21.06 17.68
N CYS A 5 37.03 20.70 16.92
CA CYS A 5 36.89 20.26 15.53
C CYS A 5 36.12 18.93 15.40
N ARG A 6 36.23 18.04 16.39
CA ARG A 6 35.57 16.72 16.36
C ARG A 6 34.06 16.80 16.60
N ILE A 7 33.64 17.70 17.49
CA ILE A 7 32.22 17.98 17.77
C ILE A 7 31.59 18.75 16.59
N PHE A 8 32.32 19.71 16.01
CA PHE A 8 31.87 20.44 14.82
C PHE A 8 31.72 19.53 13.60
N SER A 9 32.64 18.58 13.41
CA SER A 9 32.58 17.58 12.32
C SER A 9 31.36 16.65 12.43
N MET A 10 30.96 16.27 13.65
CA MET A 10 29.80 15.41 13.87
C MET A 10 28.46 16.15 13.67
N PHE A 11 28.42 17.46 13.95
CA PHE A 11 27.23 18.29 13.73
C PHE A 11 26.96 18.56 12.24
N VAL A 12 28.00 18.72 11.43
CA VAL A 12 27.87 18.95 9.98
C VAL A 12 27.36 17.70 9.25
N ALA A 13 27.66 16.49 9.75
CA ALA A 13 27.21 15.24 9.13
C ALA A 13 25.70 14.95 9.33
N CYS A 14 25.07 15.47 10.40
CA CYS A 14 23.63 15.27 10.64
C CYS A 14 22.73 16.22 9.84
N VAL A 15 23.22 17.40 9.46
CA VAL A 15 22.39 18.43 8.79
C VAL A 15 22.30 18.21 7.27
N PHE A 16 23.21 17.42 6.69
CA PHE A 16 23.35 17.27 5.23
C PHE A 16 23.15 15.83 4.74
N ALA A 17 22.23 15.09 5.35
CA ALA A 17 21.66 13.91 4.70
C ALA A 17 20.43 14.37 3.90
N PRO A 18 20.53 14.60 2.58
CA PRO A 18 19.33 14.72 1.75
C PRO A 18 18.59 13.40 1.91
N GLY A 19 17.45 13.44 2.59
CA GLY A 19 16.54 12.32 2.69
C GLY A 19 16.12 11.95 1.27
N TYR A 20 16.73 10.93 0.70
CA TYR A 20 16.24 10.24 -0.48
C TYR A 20 14.97 9.50 -0.06
N ALA A 21 13.87 10.25 0.07
CA ALA A 21 12.55 9.67 0.01
C ALA A 21 12.35 9.27 -1.46
N PRO A 22 12.18 7.98 -1.80
CA PRO A 22 11.77 7.62 -3.15
C PRO A 22 10.51 8.42 -3.49
N ALA A 23 10.58 9.21 -4.56
CA ALA A 23 9.41 9.93 -5.05
C ALA A 23 8.35 8.90 -5.43
N GLN A 24 7.33 8.76 -4.59
CA GLN A 24 6.19 7.89 -4.84
C GLN A 24 5.57 8.32 -6.17
N SER A 25 5.47 7.39 -7.13
CA SER A 25 4.89 7.71 -8.43
C SER A 25 3.44 8.14 -8.26
N ALA A 26 2.96 9.09 -9.06
CA ALA A 26 1.62 9.68 -8.91
C ALA A 26 0.51 8.62 -8.74
N TRP A 27 0.58 7.52 -9.51
CA TRP A 27 -0.39 6.42 -9.44
C TRP A 27 -0.45 5.73 -8.07
N GLN A 28 0.65 5.68 -7.31
CA GLN A 28 0.68 5.03 -6.00
C GLN A 28 -0.11 5.85 -4.98
N SER A 29 -0.02 7.18 -5.02
CA SER A 29 -0.80 8.05 -4.13
C SER A 29 -2.30 7.99 -4.44
N GLU A 30 -2.67 7.93 -5.73
CA GLU A 30 -4.06 7.74 -6.15
C GLU A 30 -4.60 6.37 -5.74
N TRP A 31 -3.77 5.34 -5.83
CA TRP A 31 -4.10 3.98 -5.40
C TRP A 31 -4.38 3.92 -3.88
N GLU A 32 -3.52 4.52 -3.06
CA GLU A 32 -3.70 4.57 -1.60
C GLU A 32 -5.01 5.27 -1.21
N LYS A 33 -5.31 6.42 -1.84
CA LYS A 33 -6.58 7.13 -1.62
C LYS A 33 -7.80 6.29 -1.99
N THR A 34 -7.70 5.53 -3.08
CA THR A 34 -8.77 4.61 -3.52
C THR A 34 -9.00 3.51 -2.49
N LEU A 35 -7.93 2.92 -1.95
CA LEU A 35 -8.03 1.91 -0.90
C LEU A 35 -8.62 2.48 0.39
N GLU A 36 -8.27 3.72 0.78
CA GLU A 36 -8.87 4.38 1.94
C GLU A 36 -10.38 4.64 1.75
N ALA A 37 -10.81 5.01 0.54
CA ALA A 37 -12.23 5.17 0.21
C ALA A 37 -12.96 3.81 0.26
N ALA A 38 -12.42 2.78 -0.39
CA ALA A 38 -13.01 1.44 -0.40
C ALA A 38 -13.15 0.83 1.01
N LYS A 39 -12.17 1.06 1.90
CA LYS A 39 -12.26 0.65 3.30
C LYS A 39 -13.44 1.30 4.04
N LYS A 40 -13.78 2.54 3.72
CA LYS A 40 -14.94 3.25 4.31
C LYS A 40 -16.27 2.71 3.78
N GLU A 41 -16.29 2.23 2.54
CA GLU A 41 -17.46 1.58 1.91
C GLU A 41 -17.65 0.13 2.39
N GLY A 42 -16.58 -0.54 2.80
CA GLY A 42 -16.58 -1.78 3.58
C GLY A 42 -16.46 -3.08 2.76
N LYS A 43 -16.91 -3.10 1.50
CA LYS A 43 -16.89 -4.30 0.66
C LYS A 43 -16.73 -3.96 -0.82
N VAL A 44 -15.95 -4.77 -1.53
CA VAL A 44 -15.86 -4.75 -3.01
C VAL A 44 -16.58 -5.97 -3.57
N VAL A 45 -17.42 -5.76 -4.58
CA VAL A 45 -18.20 -6.81 -5.25
C VAL A 45 -17.68 -7.00 -6.67
N VAL A 46 -17.27 -8.22 -7.03
CA VAL A 46 -16.66 -8.54 -8.33
C VAL A 46 -17.40 -9.68 -9.00
N GLY A 47 -17.86 -9.42 -10.23
CA GLY A 47 -18.52 -10.39 -11.08
C GLY A 47 -17.50 -11.21 -11.84
N ILE A 48 -17.21 -12.43 -11.37
CA ILE A 48 -16.32 -13.37 -12.03
C ILE A 48 -16.85 -14.79 -11.87
N SER A 49 -16.53 -15.67 -12.82
CA SER A 49 -16.86 -17.10 -12.75
C SER A 49 -15.63 -17.97 -12.46
N PRO A 50 -14.92 -17.79 -11.32
CA PRO A 50 -13.74 -18.58 -10.97
C PRO A 50 -14.13 -19.97 -10.48
N SER A 51 -13.15 -20.87 -10.37
CA SER A 51 -13.32 -22.15 -9.68
C SER A 51 -13.60 -21.95 -8.19
N ALA A 52 -14.15 -22.97 -7.51
CA ALA A 52 -14.41 -22.89 -6.07
C ALA A 52 -13.14 -22.66 -5.23
N GLU A 53 -12.01 -23.19 -5.69
CA GLU A 53 -10.70 -23.02 -5.07
C GLU A 53 -10.22 -21.57 -5.20
N LEU A 54 -10.24 -21.02 -6.41
CA LEU A 54 -9.85 -19.63 -6.66
C LEU A 54 -10.73 -18.62 -5.91
N ARG A 55 -12.03 -18.89 -5.70
CA ARG A 55 -12.87 -18.03 -4.85
C ARG A 55 -12.30 -17.91 -3.45
N LYS A 56 -11.99 -19.04 -2.82
CA LYS A 56 -11.46 -19.07 -1.44
C LYS A 56 -10.11 -18.37 -1.34
N GLU A 57 -9.24 -18.59 -2.31
CA GLU A 57 -7.92 -17.95 -2.35
C GLU A 57 -8.02 -16.44 -2.56
N LEU A 58 -8.91 -15.99 -3.45
CA LEU A 58 -9.14 -14.56 -3.69
C LEU A 58 -9.74 -13.86 -2.48
N GLU A 59 -10.77 -14.44 -1.86
CA GLU A 59 -11.39 -13.86 -0.67
C GLU A 59 -10.39 -13.74 0.49
N SER A 60 -9.64 -14.81 0.77
CA SER A 60 -8.64 -14.83 1.85
C SER A 60 -7.45 -13.91 1.55
N GLY A 61 -6.89 -13.97 0.34
CA GLY A 61 -5.76 -13.16 -0.09
C GLY A 61 -6.10 -11.67 -0.15
N PHE A 62 -7.28 -11.32 -0.66
CA PHE A 62 -7.75 -9.94 -0.73
C PHE A 62 -7.93 -9.34 0.68
N LYS A 63 -8.62 -10.06 1.57
CA LYS A 63 -8.82 -9.60 2.95
C LYS A 63 -7.50 -9.45 3.69
N ALA A 64 -6.56 -10.39 3.51
CA ALA A 64 -5.23 -10.31 4.10
C ALA A 64 -4.42 -9.11 3.55
N LYS A 65 -4.55 -8.79 2.26
CA LYS A 65 -3.79 -7.71 1.61
C LYS A 65 -4.35 -6.32 1.91
N PHE A 66 -5.68 -6.18 1.90
CA PHE A 66 -6.33 -4.87 1.89
C PHE A 66 -7.15 -4.58 3.16
N GLY A 67 -7.51 -5.60 3.94
CA GLY A 67 -8.16 -5.45 5.23
C GLY A 67 -9.67 -5.19 5.20
N PHE A 68 -10.33 -5.38 4.04
CA PHE A 68 -11.79 -5.28 3.89
C PHE A 68 -12.34 -6.41 3.01
N GLU A 69 -13.67 -6.51 2.92
CA GLU A 69 -14.32 -7.68 2.34
C GLU A 69 -14.34 -7.67 0.80
N LEU A 70 -14.24 -8.87 0.23
CA LEU A 70 -14.43 -9.15 -1.18
C LEU A 70 -15.61 -10.11 -1.34
N GLU A 71 -16.56 -9.75 -2.18
CA GLU A 71 -17.66 -10.63 -2.58
C GLU A 71 -17.51 -10.98 -4.05
N LEU A 72 -17.49 -12.28 -4.34
CA LEU A 72 -17.41 -12.80 -5.69
C LEU A 72 -18.77 -13.36 -6.08
N PHE A 73 -19.34 -12.86 -7.16
CA PHE A 73 -20.58 -13.41 -7.73
C PHE A 73 -20.33 -13.93 -9.14
N PRO A 74 -21.03 -15.00 -9.57
CA PRO A 74 -20.91 -15.50 -10.93
C PRO A 74 -21.36 -14.45 -11.94
N ALA A 75 -20.44 -14.01 -12.79
CA ALA A 75 -20.82 -13.24 -13.98
C ALA A 75 -21.25 -14.23 -15.07
N SER A 76 -22.53 -14.21 -15.45
CA SER A 76 -22.98 -14.87 -16.68
C SER A 76 -22.64 -13.97 -17.86
N SER A 77 -21.83 -14.46 -18.80
CA SER A 77 -21.82 -13.90 -20.15
C SER A 77 -23.16 -14.25 -20.79
N GLY A 78 -24.06 -13.28 -20.90
CA GLY A 78 -25.25 -13.40 -21.75
C GLY A 78 -24.87 -13.46 -23.22
#